data_AF-A0A3C2ABH5-F1
#
_entry.id   AF-A0A3C2ABH5-F1
#
_cell.length_a   1.000
_cell.length_b   1.000
_cell.length_c   1.000
_cell.angle_alpha   90.00
_cell.angle_beta   90.00
_cell.angle_gamma   90.00
#
_symmetry.space_group_name_H-M   'P 1'
#
loop_
_entity.id
_entity.type
_entity.pdbx_description
1 polymer ?
#
loop_
_entity_poly.entity_id
_entity_poly.type
_entity_poly.pdbx_seq_one_letter_code
_entity_poly.pdbx_strand_id
1 'polypeptide(L)' 'MQTAYVDLYLIHWPVVGKYKEIWRALEQLYRLGRIKSIGVSNFQIHHLQDLMATTEVMPMVNQL' A
#
# COMPACT_ATOMS: atom_id res chain seq x y z
N MET A 1 0.74 10.09 17.03
CA MET A 1 2.12 10.33 16.54
C MET A 1 2.20 11.74 16.00
N GLN A 2 3.23 12.52 16.36
CA GLN A 2 3.55 13.79 15.69
C GLN A 2 4.85 13.60 14.93
N THR A 3 4.75 13.17 13.67
CA THR A 3 5.89 13.02 12.76
C THR A 3 5.59 13.77 11.46
N ALA A 4 6.61 14.38 10.86
CA ALA A 4 6.46 15.08 9.59
C ALA A 4 6.32 14.12 8.39
N TYR A 5 6.75 12.86 8.56
CA TYR A 5 6.66 11.80 7.57
C TYR A 5 6.50 10.43 8.26
N VAL A 6 6.19 9.42 7.46
CA VAL A 6 6.17 8.00 7.86
C VAL A 6 7.12 7.23 6.94
N ASP A 7 7.99 6.39 7.50
CA ASP A 7 8.90 5.59 6.68
C ASP A 7 8.17 4.50 5.89
N LEU A 8 7.31 3.72 6.55
CA LEU A 8 6.56 2.62 5.93
C LEU A 8 5.08 2.70 6.31
N TYR A 9 4.19 2.64 5.32
CA TYR A 9 2.75 2.55 5.56
C TYR A 9 2.13 1.37 4.82
N LEU A 10 1.33 0.58 5.54
CA LEU A 10 0.83 -0.72 5.09
C LEU A 10 -0.69 -0.78 5.03
N ILE A 11 -1.25 -1.38 3.98
CA ILE A 11 -2.62 -1.90 4.04
C ILE A 11 -2.59 -3.16 4.91
N HIS A 12 -3.24 -3.11 6.08
CA HIS A 12 -3.11 -4.18 7.06
C HIS A 12 -3.83 -5.48 6.67
N TRP A 13 -4.96 -5.41 5.95
CA TRP A 13 -5.70 -6.59 5.47
C TRP A 13 -6.31 -6.35 4.08
N PRO A 14 -6.35 -7.36 3.19
CA PRO A 14 -6.98 -7.28 1.87
C PRO A 14 -8.52 -7.36 1.98
N VAL A 15 -9.16 -6.29 2.43
CA VAL A 15 -10.63 -6.21 2.44
C VAL A 15 -11.14 -6.05 1.01
N VAL A 16 -11.83 -7.07 0.50
CA VAL A 16 -12.37 -7.13 -0.87
C VAL A 16 -13.14 -5.85 -1.20
N GLY A 17 -12.86 -5.29 -2.37
CA GLY A 17 -13.47 -4.06 -2.86
C GLY A 17 -12.93 -2.76 -2.26
N LYS A 18 -12.03 -2.80 -1.25
CA LYS A 18 -11.49 -1.60 -0.60
C LYS A 18 -10.01 -1.37 -0.86
N TYR A 19 -9.19 -2.43 -0.87
CA TYR A 19 -7.74 -2.26 -0.87
C TYR A 19 -7.17 -1.55 -2.11
N LYS A 20 -7.82 -1.65 -3.28
CA LYS A 20 -7.35 -0.95 -4.50
C LYS A 20 -7.49 0.57 -4.40
N GLU A 21 -8.63 1.05 -3.90
CA GLU A 21 -8.85 2.48 -3.69
C GLU A 21 -7.90 3.04 -2.64
N ILE A 22 -7.74 2.30 -1.53
CA ILE A 22 -6.78 2.65 -0.48
C ILE A 22 -5.35 2.68 -1.04
N TRP A 23 -4.98 1.72 -1.90
CA TRP A 23 -3.66 1.71 -2.53
C TRP A 23 -3.40 2.95 -3.37
N ARG A 24 -4.38 3.40 -4.17
CA ARG A 24 -4.26 4.65 -4.94
C ARG A 24 -4.02 5.86 -4.04
N ALA A 25 -4.67 5.92 -2.87
CA ALA A 25 -4.41 6.97 -1.89
C ALA A 25 -2.98 6.87 -1.31
N LEU A 26 -2.48 5.66 -1.06
CA LEU A 26 -1.09 5.44 -0.64
C LEU A 26 -0.09 5.89 -1.72
N GLU A 27 -0.35 5.61 -2.99
CA GLU A 27 0.47 6.06 -4.11
C GLU A 27 0.54 7.60 -4.18
N GLN A 28 -0.58 8.29 -3.95
CA GLN A 28 -0.61 9.75 -3.88
C GLN A 28 0.23 10.28 -2.70
N LEU A 29 0.07 9.71 -1.51
CA LEU A 29 0.84 10.11 -0.33
C LEU A 29 2.35 9.86 -0.49
N TYR A 30 2.71 8.76 -1.15
CA TYR A 30 4.09 8.44 -1.54
C TYR A 30 4.66 9.49 -2.50
N ARG A 31 3.92 9.87 -3.55
CA ARG A 31 4.33 10.92 -4.51
C ARG A 31 4.48 12.30 -3.87
N LEU A 32 3.66 12.61 -2.87
CA LEU A 32 3.76 13.84 -2.09
C LEU A 32 4.95 13.84 -1.11
N GLY A 33 5.73 12.75 -1.02
CA GLY A 33 6.88 12.64 -0.13
C GLY A 33 6.50 12.53 1.36
N ARG A 34 5.23 12.32 1.68
CA ARG A 34 4.75 12.16 3.07
C ARG A 34 5.06 10.76 3.63
N ILE A 35 5.20 9.79 2.74
CA ILE A 35 5.50 8.40 3.05
C ILE A 35 6.71 7.99 2.21
N LYS A 36 7.73 7.39 2.83
CA LYS A 36 8.93 6.96 2.09
C LYS A 36 8.78 5.59 1.42
N SER A 37 7.89 4.74 1.92
CA SER A 37 7.64 3.40 1.38
C SER A 37 6.22 2.96 1.66
N ILE A 38 5.61 2.28 0.69
CA ILE A 38 4.25 1.75 0.79
C ILE A 38 4.26 0.24 0.55
N GLY A 39 3.43 -0.48 1.30
CA GLY A 39 3.37 -1.93 1.24
C GLY A 39 2.04 -2.48 1.72
N VAL A 40 1.98 -3.80 1.82
CA VAL A 40 0.78 -4.53 2.26
C VAL A 40 1.13 -5.48 3.40
N SER A 41 0.12 -5.97 4.09
CA SER A 41 0.22 -6.98 5.15
C SER A 41 -0.88 -8.01 4.95
N ASN A 42 -0.56 -9.28 5.15
CA ASN A 42 -1.50 -10.39 5.06
C ASN A 42 -2.09 -10.59 3.65
N PHE A 43 -1.36 -10.18 2.60
CA PHE A 43 -1.76 -10.40 1.21
C PHE A 43 -1.26 -11.77 0.74
N GLN A 44 -2.16 -12.54 0.13
CA GLN A 44 -1.84 -13.77 -0.57
C GLN A 44 -1.58 -13.48 -2.05
N ILE A 45 -1.04 -14.46 -2.79
CA ILE A 45 -0.62 -14.29 -4.19
C ILE A 45 -1.75 -13.70 -5.06
N HIS A 46 -2.97 -14.19 -4.93
CA HIS A 46 -4.10 -13.69 -5.74
C HIS A 46 -4.47 -12.24 -5.39
N HIS A 47 -4.35 -11.82 -4.12
CA HIS A 47 -4.54 -10.42 -3.72
C HIS A 47 -3.46 -9.52 -4.33
N LEU A 48 -2.21 -9.98 -4.35
CA LEU A 48 -1.10 -9.24 -4.96
C LEU A 48 -1.28 -9.10 -6.47
N GLN A 49 -1.60 -10.19 -7.17
CA GLN A 49 -1.85 -10.16 -8.62
C GLN A 49 -3.00 -9.21 -8.97
N ASP A 50 -4.09 -9.27 -8.21
CA ASP A 50 -5.26 -8.42 -8.42
C ASP A 50 -4.97 -6.94 -8.13
N LEU A 51 -4.19 -6.65 -7.09
CA LEU A 51 -3.72 -5.30 -6.81
C LEU A 51 -2.81 -4.80 -7.95
N MET A 52 -1.71 -5.51 -8.20
CA MET A 52 -0.64 -5.16 -9.15
C MET A 52 -1.13 -4.96 -10.58
N ALA A 53 -2.26 -5.55 -10.96
CA ALA A 53 -2.88 -5.33 -12.26
C ALA A 53 -3.28 -3.86 -12.53
N THR A 54 -3.39 -3.02 -11.49
CA THR A 54 -3.90 -1.65 -11.61
C THR A 54 -3.07 -0.59 -10.89
N THR A 55 -1.94 -0.96 -10.30
CA THR A 55 -1.08 -0.04 -9.52
C THR A 55 0.03 0.57 -10.38
N GLU A 56 0.38 1.81 -10.10
CA GLU A 56 1.53 2.50 -10.71
C GLU A 56 2.80 2.31 -9.89
N VAL A 57 2.69 2.06 -8.58
CA VAL A 57 3.80 1.77 -7.66
C VAL A 57 3.61 0.37 -7.08
N MET A 58 4.60 -0.49 -7.28
CA MET A 58 4.57 -1.86 -6.76
C MET A 58 4.69 -1.86 -5.22
N PRO A 59 3.96 -2.73 -4.50
CA PRO A 59 4.16 -2.90 -3.07
C PRO A 59 5.61 -3.30 -2.77
N MET A 60 6.27 -2.52 -1.91
CA MET A 60 7.70 -2.74 -1.59
C MET A 60 7.88 -3.86 -0.55
N VAL A 61 6.85 -4.11 0.26
CA VAL A 61 6.84 -5.08 1.36
C VAL A 61 5.48 -5.77 1.40
N ASN A 62 5.48 -7.07 1.70
CA ASN A 62 4.32 -7.81 2.17
C ASN A 62 4.65 -8.42 3.54
N GLN A 63 4.04 -7.91 4.62
CA GLN A 63 4.23 -8.42 5.98
C GLN A 63 3.28 -9.61 6.22
N LEU A 64 3.81 -10.76 6.63
CA LEU A 64 3.05 -12.00 6.85
C LEU A 64 2.88 -12.32 8.34
#